data_AF-A0A7K3YJ51-F1
#
_entry.id   AF-A0A7K3YJ51-F1
#
_cell.length_a   1.000
_cell.length_b   1.000
_cell.length_c   1.000
_cell.angle_alpha   90.00
_cell.angle_beta   90.00
_cell.angle_gamma   90.00
#
_symmetry.space_group_name_H-M   'P 1'
#
loop_
_entity.id
_entity.type
_entity.pdbx_description
1 polymer ?
#
loop_
_entity_poly.entity_id
_entity_poly.type
_entity_poly.pdbx_seq_one_letter_code
_entity_poly.pdbx_strand_id
1 'polypeptide(L)'
;MAKIERTQKLFLKSLKEKFQGQDVQSETTEFYKFNGYHQSPRKEEFVKASRAVEMDRGISMYDPVRCHLGGIPLGQRQLMTYEVSGTGVFVEGDDLHFVNNAAMQQMWDDIRRTVIVNMDLAHQTLQKRLGKEVTPETINEYLHVLNHAMPGAAVVQEHMVETHPGLVEDCYVKVF
;
A
#
# COMPACT_ATOMS: atom_id res chain seq x y z
N MET A 1 13.08 -13.42 -29.20
CA MET A 1 12.51 -14.77 -29.04
C MET A 1 12.68 -15.32 -27.61
N ALA A 2 13.89 -15.34 -27.03
CA ALA A 2 14.12 -15.85 -25.66
C ALA A 2 13.29 -15.17 -24.53
N LYS A 3 13.03 -13.86 -24.63
CA LYS A 3 12.20 -13.12 -23.65
C LYS A 3 10.73 -13.56 -23.68
N ILE A 4 10.20 -13.86 -24.87
CA ILE A 4 8.82 -14.34 -25.06
C ILE A 4 8.68 -15.76 -24.50
N GLU A 5 9.66 -16.63 -24.76
CA GLU A 5 9.65 -18.00 -24.25
C GLU A 5 9.77 -18.06 -22.71
N ARG A 6 10.57 -17.17 -22.12
CA ARG A 6 10.66 -17.04 -20.65
C ARG A 6 9.35 -16.52 -20.04
N THR A 7 8.74 -15.49 -20.62
CA THR A 7 7.44 -14.98 -20.17
C THR A 7 6.34 -16.03 -20.33
N GLN A 8 6.37 -16.81 -21.42
CA GLN A 8 5.47 -17.95 -21.63
C GLN A 8 5.53 -18.96 -20.50
N LYS A 9 6.73 -19.27 -19.98
CA LYS A 9 6.88 -20.22 -18.86
C LYS A 9 6.36 -19.65 -17.53
N LEU A 10 6.40 -18.33 -17.33
CA LEU A 10 6.06 -17.70 -16.05
C LEU A 10 4.55 -17.60 -15.81
N PHE A 11 3.77 -17.16 -16.81
CA PHE A 11 2.31 -17.10 -16.62
C PHE A 11 1.69 -18.50 -16.54
N LEU A 12 2.28 -19.51 -17.18
CA LEU A 12 1.80 -20.89 -17.11
C LEU A 12 1.84 -21.43 -15.67
N LYS A 13 2.84 -21.06 -14.87
CA LYS A 13 2.89 -21.39 -13.44
C LYS A 13 1.71 -20.77 -12.70
N SER A 14 1.46 -19.49 -12.94
CA SER A 14 0.33 -18.78 -12.34
C SER A 14 -1.02 -19.40 -12.73
N LEU A 15 -1.21 -19.75 -14.00
CA LEU A 15 -2.45 -20.38 -14.47
C LEU A 15 -2.71 -21.76 -13.84
N LYS A 16 -1.67 -22.58 -13.68
CA LYS A 16 -1.78 -23.89 -13.01
C LYS A 16 -2.18 -23.76 -11.54
N GLU A 17 -1.69 -22.73 -10.86
CA GLU A 17 -2.05 -22.46 -9.46
C GLU A 17 -3.47 -21.89 -9.35
N LYS A 18 -3.89 -21.03 -10.29
CA LYS A 18 -5.24 -20.48 -10.32
C LYS A 18 -6.29 -21.52 -10.63
N PHE A 19 -6.02 -22.41 -11.57
CA PHE A 19 -6.95 -23.43 -12.06
C PHE A 19 -6.43 -24.83 -11.72
N GLN A 20 -6.19 -25.09 -10.42
CA GLN A 20 -5.67 -26.38 -9.97
C GLN A 20 -6.53 -27.54 -10.50
N GLY A 21 -5.87 -28.52 -11.10
CA GLY A 21 -6.53 -29.70 -11.67
C GLY A 21 -7.22 -29.47 -13.02
N GLN A 22 -7.13 -28.28 -13.62
CA GLN A 22 -7.63 -28.01 -14.97
C GLN A 22 -6.49 -27.95 -15.98
N ASP A 23 -6.76 -28.38 -17.21
CA ASP A 23 -5.87 -28.13 -18.33
C ASP A 23 -5.93 -26.65 -18.72
N VAL A 24 -4.77 -25.99 -18.73
CA VAL A 24 -4.63 -24.58 -19.09
C VAL A 24 -5.02 -24.32 -20.54
N GLN A 25 -4.99 -25.36 -21.40
CA GLN A 25 -5.44 -25.28 -22.79
C GLN A 25 -6.94 -25.59 -22.98
N SER A 26 -7.66 -25.96 -21.92
CA SER A 26 -9.09 -26.30 -22.03
C SER A 26 -9.92 -25.09 -22.43
N GLU A 27 -10.83 -25.30 -23.38
CA GLU A 27 -11.84 -24.31 -23.80
C GLU A 27 -13.14 -24.40 -22.98
N THR A 28 -13.25 -25.39 -22.09
CA THR A 28 -14.43 -25.63 -21.25
C THR A 28 -14.06 -25.65 -19.77
N THR A 29 -15.00 -25.25 -18.92
CA THR A 29 -14.87 -25.29 -17.46
C THR A 29 -16.24 -25.43 -16.81
N GLU A 30 -16.26 -25.66 -15.50
CA GLU A 30 -17.48 -25.85 -14.73
C GLU A 30 -17.79 -24.60 -13.89
N PHE A 31 -19.08 -24.30 -13.75
CA PHE A 31 -19.61 -23.19 -12.98
C PHE A 31 -20.61 -23.69 -11.93
N TYR A 32 -21.00 -22.84 -10.99
CA TYR A 32 -22.05 -23.06 -9.99
C TYR A 32 -21.80 -24.20 -8.98
N LYS A 33 -20.61 -24.81 -8.99
CA LYS A 33 -20.21 -25.90 -8.09
C LYS A 33 -19.33 -25.50 -6.89
N PHE A 34 -19.05 -24.20 -6.75
CA PHE A 34 -18.05 -23.68 -5.81
C PHE A 34 -18.66 -23.14 -4.50
N ASN A 35 -19.92 -23.47 -4.19
CA ASN A 35 -20.58 -23.03 -2.96
C ASN A 35 -20.57 -21.51 -2.73
N GLY A 36 -20.67 -20.71 -3.81
CA GLY A 36 -20.73 -19.25 -3.73
C GLY A 36 -19.50 -18.65 -3.07
N TYR A 37 -19.67 -17.69 -2.16
CA TYR A 37 -18.56 -16.99 -1.51
C TYR A 37 -17.83 -17.86 -0.47
N HIS A 38 -18.43 -18.96 -0.02
CA HIS A 38 -17.83 -19.87 0.98
C HIS A 38 -16.57 -20.59 0.47
N GLN A 39 -16.29 -20.59 -0.85
CA GLN A 39 -15.00 -21.06 -1.37
C GLN A 39 -13.81 -20.19 -0.97
N SER A 40 -14.05 -18.95 -0.55
CA SER A 40 -13.00 -17.98 -0.23
C SER A 40 -12.87 -17.81 1.29
N PRO A 41 -11.71 -18.18 1.87
CA PRO A 41 -11.40 -17.86 3.26
C PRO A 41 -11.52 -16.36 3.56
N ARG A 42 -11.12 -15.48 2.61
CA ARG A 42 -11.21 -14.03 2.83
C ARG A 42 -12.66 -13.53 2.89
N LYS A 43 -13.56 -14.06 2.06
CA LYS A 43 -14.99 -13.68 2.12
C LYS A 43 -15.65 -14.15 3.42
N GLU A 44 -15.27 -15.32 3.93
CA GLU A 44 -15.76 -15.80 5.24
C GLU A 44 -15.33 -14.89 6.38
N GLU A 45 -14.06 -14.44 6.36
CA GLU A 45 -13.56 -13.46 7.31
C GLU A 45 -14.35 -12.16 7.26
N PHE A 46 -14.66 -11.65 6.06
CA PHE A 46 -15.45 -10.42 5.89
C PHE A 46 -16.85 -10.53 6.47
N VAL A 47 -17.53 -11.67 6.27
CA VAL A 47 -18.86 -11.91 6.87
C VAL A 47 -18.76 -11.96 8.39
N LYS A 48 -17.73 -12.61 8.95
CA LYS A 48 -17.51 -12.65 10.41
C LYS A 48 -17.23 -11.27 11.00
N ALA A 49 -16.37 -10.48 10.36
CA ALA A 49 -16.06 -9.11 10.78
C ALA A 49 -17.28 -8.20 10.68
N SER A 50 -18.05 -8.31 9.59
CA SER A 50 -19.29 -7.55 9.38
C SER A 50 -20.28 -7.75 10.54
N ARG A 51 -20.52 -9.01 10.95
CA ARG A 51 -21.42 -9.32 12.06
C ARG A 51 -21.01 -8.65 13.38
N ALA A 52 -19.70 -8.63 13.68
CA ALA A 52 -19.21 -7.96 14.88
C ALA A 52 -19.47 -6.44 14.83
N VAL A 53 -19.25 -5.83 13.66
CA VAL A 53 -19.51 -4.38 13.46
C VAL A 53 -20.99 -4.07 13.53
N GLU A 54 -21.85 -4.89 12.93
CA GLU A 54 -23.31 -4.73 12.99
C GLU A 54 -23.84 -4.78 14.43
N MET A 55 -23.33 -5.73 15.24
CA MET A 55 -23.69 -5.85 16.65
C MET A 55 -23.23 -4.65 17.47
N ASP A 56 -22.04 -4.13 17.20
CA ASP A 56 -21.47 -2.99 17.92
C ASP A 56 -22.21 -1.67 17.61
N ARG A 57 -22.47 -1.40 16.32
CA ARG A 57 -23.03 -0.11 15.88
C ARG A 57 -24.55 -0.10 15.70
N GLY A 58 -25.21 -1.25 15.75
CA GLY A 58 -26.67 -1.39 15.57
C GLY A 58 -27.20 -1.09 14.16
N ILE A 59 -26.33 -1.08 13.14
CA ILE A 59 -26.68 -0.75 11.75
C ILE A 59 -26.06 -1.80 10.82
N SER A 60 -26.86 -2.34 9.90
CA SER A 60 -26.43 -3.32 8.88
C SER A 60 -25.18 -2.88 8.10
N MET A 61 -24.36 -3.84 7.68
CA MET A 61 -23.10 -3.63 6.97
C MET A 61 -23.00 -4.54 5.73
N TYR A 62 -21.88 -5.25 5.57
CA TYR A 62 -21.55 -6.05 4.41
C TYR A 62 -22.42 -7.32 4.43
N ASP A 63 -23.32 -7.41 3.44
CA ASP A 63 -24.23 -8.55 3.24
C ASP A 63 -24.07 -9.07 1.80
N PRO A 64 -23.22 -10.09 1.58
CA PRO A 64 -22.96 -10.62 0.24
C PRO A 64 -24.11 -11.50 -0.28
N VAL A 65 -25.09 -11.84 0.56
CA VAL A 65 -26.21 -12.72 0.18
C VAL A 65 -27.36 -11.86 -0.33
N ARG A 66 -27.79 -10.85 0.44
CA ARG A 66 -28.96 -10.05 0.11
C ARG A 66 -28.66 -8.92 -0.87
N CYS A 67 -27.53 -8.23 -0.69
CA CYS A 67 -27.27 -6.98 -1.40
C CYS A 67 -26.59 -7.19 -2.76
N HIS A 68 -25.85 -8.28 -2.94
CA HIS A 68 -25.21 -8.53 -4.23
C HIS A 68 -26.24 -8.93 -5.28
N LEU A 69 -26.36 -8.13 -6.34
CA LEU A 69 -27.29 -8.32 -7.46
C LEU A 69 -28.71 -8.71 -7.03
N GLY A 70 -29.20 -8.13 -5.93
CA GLY A 70 -30.55 -8.40 -5.42
C GLY A 70 -30.80 -9.82 -4.91
N GLY A 71 -29.75 -10.53 -4.47
CA GLY A 71 -29.88 -11.87 -3.88
C GLY A 71 -28.98 -12.94 -4.50
N ILE A 72 -28.19 -12.61 -5.51
CA ILE A 72 -27.31 -13.57 -6.20
C ILE A 72 -25.92 -13.46 -5.57
N PRO A 73 -25.45 -14.42 -4.77
CA PRO A 73 -24.17 -14.30 -4.09
C PRO A 73 -22.98 -14.41 -5.06
N LEU A 74 -21.85 -13.80 -4.68
CA LEU A 74 -20.56 -13.97 -5.35
C LEU A 74 -20.13 -15.44 -5.41
N GLY A 75 -19.21 -15.78 -6.32
CA GLY A 75 -18.58 -17.10 -6.37
C GLY A 75 -19.36 -18.16 -7.17
N GLN A 76 -20.21 -17.73 -8.11
CA GLN A 76 -20.80 -18.65 -9.11
C GLN A 76 -19.75 -19.26 -10.05
N ARG A 77 -18.57 -18.64 -10.14
CA ARG A 77 -17.34 -19.19 -10.75
C ARG A 77 -16.25 -19.26 -9.69
N GLN A 78 -15.15 -19.93 -10.03
CA GLN A 78 -13.96 -19.94 -9.18
C GLN A 78 -13.50 -18.51 -8.84
N LEU A 79 -13.38 -18.21 -7.55
CA LEU A 79 -12.70 -17.02 -7.04
C LEU A 79 -11.20 -17.31 -7.03
N MET A 80 -10.46 -16.62 -7.88
CA MET A 80 -9.07 -16.95 -8.18
C MET A 80 -8.09 -16.20 -7.28
N THR A 81 -6.94 -16.82 -7.03
CA THR A 81 -5.76 -16.12 -6.50
C THR A 81 -4.98 -15.43 -7.62
N TYR A 82 -4.10 -14.51 -7.25
CA TYR A 82 -3.23 -13.78 -8.15
C TYR A 82 -1.80 -13.87 -7.65
N GLU A 83 -0.89 -14.26 -8.54
CA GLU A 83 0.54 -14.14 -8.26
C GLU A 83 0.94 -12.67 -8.37
N VAL A 84 1.55 -12.12 -7.33
CA VAL A 84 2.30 -10.87 -7.47
C VAL A 84 3.50 -11.18 -8.37
N SER A 85 3.51 -10.61 -9.57
CA SER A 85 4.35 -11.10 -10.67
C SER A 85 5.83 -11.23 -10.30
N GLY A 86 6.40 -12.42 -10.52
CA GLY A 86 7.81 -12.70 -10.27
C GLY A 86 8.18 -13.01 -8.82
N THR A 87 7.21 -12.98 -7.91
CA THR A 87 7.45 -13.24 -6.47
C THR A 87 7.16 -14.69 -6.07
N GLY A 88 6.33 -15.41 -6.83
CA GLY A 88 5.77 -16.70 -6.40
C GLY A 88 4.76 -16.60 -5.26
N VAL A 89 4.37 -15.40 -4.83
CA VAL A 89 3.38 -15.16 -3.77
C VAL A 89 2.00 -15.03 -4.39
N PHE A 90 1.08 -15.90 -3.98
CA PHE A 90 -0.31 -15.90 -4.42
C PHE A 90 -1.22 -15.37 -3.31
N VAL A 91 -2.11 -14.45 -3.67
CA VAL A 91 -3.09 -13.84 -2.76
C VAL A 91 -4.47 -13.78 -3.39
N GLU A 92 -5.52 -13.71 -2.60
CA GLU A 92 -6.85 -13.39 -3.14
C GLU A 92 -6.89 -11.93 -3.63
N GLY A 93 -7.71 -11.65 -4.65
CA GLY A 93 -7.79 -10.29 -5.23
C GLY A 93 -8.23 -9.22 -4.22
N ASP A 94 -8.96 -9.61 -3.18
CA ASP A 94 -9.36 -8.75 -2.08
C ASP A 94 -8.18 -8.14 -1.30
N ASP A 95 -7.06 -8.87 -1.20
CA ASP A 95 -5.84 -8.45 -0.51
C ASP A 95 -5.02 -7.46 -1.36
N LEU A 96 -5.39 -7.32 -2.64
CA LEU A 96 -4.84 -6.34 -3.58
C LEU A 96 -5.73 -5.10 -3.74
N HIS A 97 -6.87 -5.03 -3.04
CA HIS A 97 -7.60 -3.77 -2.93
C HIS A 97 -6.82 -2.84 -2.01
N PHE A 98 -6.51 -1.61 -2.45
CA PHE A 98 -5.60 -0.71 -1.73
C PHE A 98 -6.03 -0.44 -0.27
N VAL A 99 -7.34 -0.40 0.02
CA VAL A 99 -7.87 -0.28 1.40
C VAL A 99 -7.42 -1.42 2.32
N ASN A 100 -7.24 -2.62 1.78
CA ASN A 100 -6.81 -3.82 2.53
C ASN A 100 -5.30 -4.03 2.48
N ASN A 101 -4.55 -3.15 1.80
CA ASN A 101 -3.13 -3.32 1.56
C ASN A 101 -2.34 -2.09 2.05
N ALA A 102 -1.74 -2.22 3.23
CA ALA A 102 -0.96 -1.15 3.85
C ALA A 102 0.25 -0.75 2.98
N ALA A 103 0.86 -1.66 2.23
CA ALA A 103 1.98 -1.32 1.34
C ALA A 103 1.54 -0.42 0.18
N MET A 104 0.33 -0.64 -0.37
CA MET A 104 -0.22 0.23 -1.41
C MET A 104 -0.54 1.63 -0.88
N GLN A 105 -1.09 1.73 0.34
CA GLN A 105 -1.35 3.01 1.00
C GLN A 105 -0.03 3.75 1.30
N GLN A 106 0.93 3.05 1.92
CA GLN A 106 2.21 3.64 2.28
C GLN A 106 3.03 4.08 1.05
N MET A 107 2.95 3.32 -0.06
CA MET A 107 3.58 3.72 -1.32
C MET A 107 3.06 5.08 -1.79
N TRP A 108 1.75 5.31 -1.71
CA TRP A 108 1.18 6.61 -2.04
C TRP A 108 1.58 7.69 -1.03
N ASP A 109 1.57 7.38 0.25
CA ASP A 109 1.91 8.34 1.31
C ASP A 109 3.37 8.80 1.21
N ASP A 110 4.30 7.89 0.92
CA ASP A 110 5.72 8.18 0.68
C ASP A 110 5.94 9.11 -0.52
N ILE A 111 5.17 8.92 -1.61
CA ILE A 111 5.19 9.84 -2.75
C ILE A 111 4.62 11.20 -2.35
N ARG A 112 3.44 11.20 -1.70
CA ARG A 112 2.70 12.42 -1.35
C ARG A 112 3.47 13.31 -0.38
N ARG A 113 4.21 12.72 0.57
CA ARG A 113 4.95 13.45 1.62
C ARG A 113 6.35 13.88 1.19
N THR A 114 6.79 13.54 -0.02
CA THR A 114 8.14 13.86 -0.52
C THR A 114 8.13 15.12 -1.37
N VAL A 115 9.04 16.06 -1.07
CA VAL A 115 9.31 17.25 -1.91
C VAL A 115 10.81 17.41 -2.13
N ILE A 116 11.19 18.07 -3.22
CA ILE A 116 12.59 18.41 -3.51
C ILE A 116 12.72 19.93 -3.51
N VAL A 117 13.62 20.44 -2.66
CA VAL A 117 13.90 21.89 -2.54
C VAL A 117 15.37 22.14 -2.82
N ASN A 118 15.65 23.03 -3.76
CA ASN A 118 17.01 23.48 -4.07
C ASN A 118 17.53 24.43 -2.98
N MET A 119 18.78 24.24 -2.54
CA MET A 119 19.42 25.05 -1.49
C MET A 119 20.32 26.20 -2.01
N ASP A 120 20.64 26.24 -3.31
CA ASP A 120 21.53 27.24 -3.91
C ASP A 120 21.02 28.66 -3.70
N LEU A 121 19.70 28.87 -3.86
CA LEU A 121 19.10 30.20 -3.68
C LEU A 121 19.19 30.65 -2.21
N ALA A 122 19.02 29.74 -1.26
CA ALA A 122 19.16 30.02 0.17
C ALA A 122 20.61 30.36 0.52
N HIS A 123 21.57 29.57 0.02
CA HIS A 123 23.00 29.82 0.19
C HIS A 123 23.43 31.17 -0.37
N GLN A 124 23.00 31.50 -1.60
CA GLN A 124 23.28 32.80 -2.21
C GLN A 124 22.68 33.96 -1.43
N THR A 125 21.50 33.77 -0.84
CA THR A 125 20.86 34.80 -0.02
C THR A 125 21.68 35.05 1.25
N LEU A 126 22.14 34.00 1.93
CA LEU A 126 23.00 34.10 3.11
C LEU A 126 24.32 34.83 2.79
N GLN A 127 24.98 34.45 1.69
CA GLN A 127 26.25 35.05 1.28
C GLN A 127 26.09 36.51 0.84
N LYS A 128 25.13 36.80 -0.05
CA LYS A 128 24.99 38.13 -0.66
C LYS A 128 24.32 39.15 0.24
N ARG A 129 23.31 38.75 1.03
CA ARG A 129 22.54 39.71 1.85
C ARG A 129 22.99 39.79 3.29
N LEU A 130 23.47 38.67 3.86
CA LEU A 130 23.83 38.58 5.28
C LEU A 130 25.34 38.47 5.51
N GLY A 131 26.14 38.37 4.44
CA GLY A 131 27.59 38.25 4.53
C GLY A 131 28.04 36.99 5.26
N LYS A 132 27.21 35.94 5.27
CA LYS A 132 27.50 34.68 5.96
C LYS A 132 28.18 33.70 5.01
N GLU A 133 29.24 33.08 5.48
CA GLU A 133 29.90 32.00 4.76
C GLU A 133 29.05 30.73 4.81
N VAL A 134 29.04 29.97 3.71
CA VAL A 134 28.37 28.68 3.59
C VAL A 134 29.44 27.66 3.24
N THR A 135 29.69 26.73 4.15
CA THR A 135 30.67 25.65 4.02
C THR A 135 30.01 24.29 4.26
N PRO A 136 30.67 23.17 3.89
CA PRO A 136 30.18 21.83 4.23
C PRO A 136 29.88 21.64 5.73
N GLU A 137 30.69 22.24 6.61
CA GLU A 137 30.48 22.22 8.06
C GLU A 137 29.18 22.92 8.46
N THR A 138 28.92 24.12 7.92
CA THR A 138 27.66 24.84 8.21
C THR A 138 26.44 24.14 7.62
N ILE A 139 26.60 23.43 6.50
CA ILE A 139 25.53 22.62 5.89
C ILE A 139 25.23 21.41 6.77
N ASN A 140 26.25 20.73 7.29
CA ASN A 140 26.05 19.61 8.21
C ASN A 140 25.34 20.04 9.50
N GLU A 141 25.73 21.18 10.07
CA GLU A 141 25.04 21.73 11.25
C GLU A 141 23.59 22.10 10.92
N TYR A 142 23.34 22.75 9.78
CA TYR A 142 21.99 23.02 9.31
C TYR A 142 21.16 21.73 9.16
N LEU A 143 21.73 20.67 8.59
CA LEU A 143 21.03 19.38 8.42
C LEU A 143 20.76 18.67 9.75
N HIS A 144 21.64 18.83 10.74
CA HIS A 144 21.41 18.34 12.10
C HIS A 144 20.18 19.03 12.72
N VAL A 145 20.16 20.37 12.72
CA VAL A 145 19.04 21.16 13.23
C VAL A 145 17.76 20.90 12.43
N LEU A 146 17.85 20.78 11.11
CA LEU A 146 16.69 20.55 10.26
C LEU A 146 16.05 19.18 10.51
N ASN A 147 16.84 18.13 10.74
CA ASN A 147 16.27 16.81 11.06
C ASN A 147 15.64 16.76 12.46
N HIS A 148 16.01 17.66 13.38
CA HIS A 148 15.26 17.88 14.63
C HIS A 148 13.97 18.67 14.37
N ALA A 149 14.04 19.76 13.62
CA ALA A 149 12.90 20.66 13.43
C ALA A 149 11.82 20.11 12.49
N MET A 150 12.21 19.40 11.42
CA MET A 150 11.31 18.95 10.35
C MET A 150 10.17 18.03 10.84
N PRO A 151 10.42 17.05 11.74
CA PRO A 151 9.35 16.24 12.31
C PRO A 151 8.36 17.03 13.20
N GLY A 152 8.71 18.25 13.63
CA GLY A 152 7.82 19.13 14.40
C GLY A 152 8.34 19.52 15.78
N ALA A 153 9.65 19.72 15.95
CA ALA A 153 10.27 20.13 17.21
C ALA A 153 10.83 21.57 17.16
N ALA A 154 10.86 22.24 18.30
CA ALA A 154 11.21 23.65 18.42
C ALA A 154 12.73 23.87 18.50
N VAL A 155 13.20 24.99 17.93
CA VAL A 155 14.63 25.40 17.97
C VAL A 155 14.83 26.86 18.39
N VAL A 156 13.76 27.60 18.72
CA VAL A 156 13.85 29.03 19.07
C VAL A 156 12.96 29.41 20.25
N GLN A 157 11.65 29.15 20.17
CA GLN A 157 10.67 29.69 21.11
C GLN A 157 10.55 28.82 22.37
N GLU A 158 10.28 29.48 23.50
CA GLU A 158 9.89 28.85 24.76
C GLU A 158 8.41 28.40 24.72
N HIS A 159 8.03 27.43 25.54
CA HIS A 159 6.66 26.92 25.73
C HIS A 159 5.99 26.44 24.44
N MET A 160 6.76 25.81 23.55
CA MET A 160 6.24 25.13 22.37
C MET A 160 5.70 23.75 22.76
N VAL A 161 4.61 23.34 22.08
CA VAL A 161 4.17 21.95 22.07
C VAL A 161 4.74 21.28 20.83
N GLU A 162 5.16 20.04 20.96
CA GLU A 162 5.92 19.31 19.93
C GLU A 162 5.25 17.97 19.59
N THR A 163 5.56 17.42 18.43
CA THR A 163 5.12 16.08 18.03
C THR A 163 5.87 15.00 18.82
N HIS A 164 5.18 13.92 19.19
CA HIS A 164 5.85 12.77 19.82
C HIS A 164 6.76 12.06 18.80
N PRO A 165 8.09 11.91 19.04
CA PRO A 165 9.01 11.35 18.05
C PRO A 165 8.64 9.97 17.51
N GLY A 166 8.09 9.09 18.35
CA GLY A 166 7.60 7.76 17.93
C GLY A 166 6.37 7.76 17.01
N LEU A 167 5.79 8.91 16.69
CA LEU A 167 4.70 9.06 15.71
C LEU A 167 5.16 9.71 14.39
N VAL A 168 6.41 10.20 14.33
CA VAL A 168 6.97 10.95 13.19
C VAL A 168 8.37 10.46 12.81
N GLU A 169 8.70 9.21 13.17
CA GLU A 169 10.02 8.61 12.94
C GLU A 169 10.38 8.44 11.45
N ASP A 170 9.38 8.50 10.56
CA ASP A 170 9.53 8.39 9.11
C ASP A 170 9.85 9.73 8.43
N CYS A 171 9.82 10.85 9.16
CA CYS A 171 10.09 12.19 8.67
C CYS A 171 11.58 12.54 8.77
N TYR A 172 12.23 12.88 7.65
CA TYR A 172 13.64 13.27 7.63
C TYR A 172 13.98 14.12 6.40
N VAL A 173 15.18 14.72 6.40
CA VAL A 173 15.74 15.43 5.25
C VAL A 173 17.11 14.88 4.87
N LYS A 174 17.32 14.68 3.57
CA LYS A 174 18.60 14.29 2.95
C LYS A 174 18.96 15.25 1.83
N VAL A 175 20.24 15.26 1.44
CA VAL A 175 20.78 16.02 0.31
C VAL A 175 21.46 15.08 -0.68
N PHE A 176 21.48 15.47 -1.96
CA PHE A 176 22.11 14.74 -3.06
C PHE A 176 22.59 15.71 -4.15
#